data_AF-A0A7C9FMU0-F1
#
_entry.id   AF-A0A7C9FMU0-F1
#
_cell.length_a   1.000
_cell.length_b   1.000
_cell.length_c   1.000
_cell.angle_alpha   90.00
_cell.angle_beta   90.00
_cell.angle_gamma   90.00
#
_symmetry.space_group_name_H-M   'P 1'
#
loop_
_entity.id
_entity.type
_entity.pdbx_description
1 polymer ?
#
loop_
_entity_poly.entity_id
_entity_poly.type
_entity_poly.pdbx_seq_one_letter_code
_entity_poly.pdbx_strand_id
1 'polypeptide(L)'
;ACLQSHSSVWPDKFQLNMEGPTSLITRIHSSYPDGIDLATSISSLKTTEFELVQGILHILQGNSSALFEWDEMRHRFCAKVGIYVAHLSLTSLRDVLNQFLYTATCLRLIGIVIERIERSGGSFPTMRAFASAASAWLKKLRDIALNVEVKMCNSYPRTVPTLLGLTNSLSSLCSGAEFLLQIVYEVVPKVWLYSPHSATAAEVAVHVLDHLYKRLNEACLMQGGEEEAYKMLL
;
A
#
# COMPACT_ATOMS: atom_id res chain seq x y z
N ALA A 1 -13.97 -42.79 -9.23
CA ALA A 1 -14.01 -41.95 -8.01
C ALA A 1 -12.62 -41.34 -7.85
N CYS A 2 -12.36 -40.03 -7.88
CA CYS A 2 -13.19 -38.82 -7.86
C CYS A 2 -12.63 -37.82 -8.87
N LEU A 3 -13.51 -37.12 -9.57
CA LEU A 3 -13.30 -35.87 -10.30
C LEU A 3 -14.31 -34.88 -9.73
N GLN A 4 -13.87 -33.76 -9.14
CA GLN A 4 -14.59 -32.47 -9.06
C GLN A 4 -13.50 -31.39 -8.85
N SER A 5 -13.14 -30.55 -9.82
CA SER A 5 -13.87 -29.47 -10.51
C SER A 5 -14.14 -28.23 -9.64
N HIS A 6 -13.30 -27.21 -9.88
CA HIS A 6 -13.58 -25.77 -9.91
C HIS A 6 -14.87 -25.25 -9.25
N SER A 7 -14.71 -24.33 -8.30
CA SER A 7 -15.70 -23.28 -8.03
C SER A 7 -15.02 -21.91 -7.93
N SER A 8 -15.31 -21.07 -8.91
CA SER A 8 -15.16 -19.62 -8.93
C SER A 8 -15.85 -18.96 -7.73
N VAL A 9 -15.20 -17.98 -7.09
CA VAL A 9 -15.82 -17.14 -6.05
C VAL A 9 -15.65 -15.67 -6.44
N TRP A 10 -16.57 -15.20 -7.28
CA TRP A 10 -16.96 -13.79 -7.37
C TRP A 10 -18.46 -13.75 -7.03
N PRO A 11 -18.93 -12.83 -6.17
CA PRO A 11 -20.28 -12.88 -5.64
C PRO A 11 -21.32 -12.32 -6.63
N ASP A 12 -22.36 -13.12 -6.87
CA ASP A 12 -23.57 -12.75 -7.59
C ASP A 12 -24.48 -11.83 -6.74
N LYS A 13 -24.93 -10.76 -7.40
CA LYS A 13 -26.25 -10.08 -7.32
C LYS A 13 -26.95 -9.98 -5.95
N PHE A 14 -26.99 -8.76 -5.41
CA PHE A 14 -28.02 -8.32 -4.47
C PHE A 14 -29.28 -7.88 -5.20
N GLN A 15 -30.43 -8.49 -4.86
CA GLN A 15 -31.77 -8.05 -5.24
C GLN A 15 -32.19 -6.83 -4.42
N LEU A 16 -32.65 -5.78 -5.11
CA LEU A 16 -33.27 -4.59 -4.53
C LEU A 16 -34.77 -4.85 -4.28
N ASN A 17 -35.18 -4.90 -3.01
CA ASN A 17 -36.58 -4.73 -2.64
C ASN A 17 -36.86 -3.23 -2.47
N MET A 18 -37.81 -2.71 -3.26
CA MET A 18 -38.39 -1.39 -3.07
C MET A 18 -39.47 -1.44 -1.99
N GLU A 19 -39.24 -0.75 -0.87
CA GLU A 19 -40.30 -0.29 0.04
C GLU A 19 -40.17 1.23 0.22
N GLY A 20 -41.32 1.92 0.19
CA GLY A 20 -41.44 3.38 0.06
C GLY A 20 -40.94 4.21 1.26
N PRO A 21 -41.00 5.55 1.18
CA PRO A 21 -40.32 6.43 2.11
C PRO A 21 -41.09 6.55 3.43
N THR A 22 -40.70 5.75 4.42
CA THR A 22 -41.11 5.97 5.81
C THR A 22 -40.21 7.00 6.46
N SER A 23 -40.81 8.00 7.11
CA SER A 23 -40.13 9.08 7.85
C SER A 23 -39.08 8.55 8.85
N LEU A 24 -37.94 9.22 8.91
CA LEU A 24 -36.81 8.95 9.81
C LEU A 24 -37.26 8.81 11.28
N ILE A 25 -38.27 9.58 11.67
CA ILE A 25 -38.83 9.59 13.03
C ILE A 25 -39.51 8.25 13.35
N THR A 26 -40.22 7.66 12.39
CA THR A 26 -40.95 6.40 12.61
C THR A 26 -40.00 5.21 12.80
N ARG A 27 -38.85 5.21 12.12
CA ARG A 27 -37.79 4.20 12.30
C ARG A 27 -37.14 4.27 13.68
N ILE A 28 -36.93 5.48 14.20
CA ILE A 28 -36.31 5.67 15.51
C ILE A 28 -37.26 5.22 16.62
N HIS A 29 -38.56 5.51 16.49
CA HIS A 29 -39.56 5.16 17.51
C HIS A 29 -39.99 3.69 17.49
N SER A 30 -39.95 2.98 16.34
CA SER A 30 -40.33 1.56 16.27
C SER A 30 -39.22 0.61 16.73
N SER A 31 -38.01 1.11 16.96
CA SER A 31 -36.81 0.32 17.31
C SER A 31 -36.60 0.18 18.82
N TYR A 32 -37.59 0.54 19.65
CA TYR A 32 -37.45 0.56 21.10
C TYR A 32 -38.30 -0.53 21.77
N PRO A 33 -37.78 -1.75 21.99
CA PRO A 33 -38.18 -2.57 23.11
C PRO A 33 -37.29 -2.26 24.33
N ASP A 34 -37.92 -2.26 25.50
CA ASP A 34 -37.35 -2.03 26.82
C ASP A 34 -35.97 -2.67 27.03
N GLY A 35 -35.03 -1.87 27.49
CA GLY A 35 -33.70 -2.31 27.90
C GLY A 35 -32.63 -1.38 27.37
N ILE A 36 -32.15 -0.51 28.26
CA ILE A 36 -30.98 0.33 28.01
C ILE A 36 -29.76 -0.60 27.91
N ASP A 37 -29.54 -1.18 26.74
CA ASP A 37 -28.20 -1.45 26.26
C ASP A 37 -27.86 -0.30 25.33
N LEU A 38 -27.40 0.80 25.96
CA LEU A 38 -26.49 1.73 25.30
C LEU A 38 -25.42 0.85 24.66
N ALA A 39 -25.53 0.66 23.34
CA ALA A 39 -24.61 -0.11 22.52
C ALA A 39 -23.23 0.09 23.12
N THR A 40 -22.71 -0.98 23.72
CA THR A 40 -21.37 -1.02 24.34
C THR A 40 -20.48 -0.17 23.48
N SER A 41 -20.05 0.99 24.02
CA SER A 41 -19.19 1.93 23.32
C SER A 41 -18.13 1.08 22.64
N ILE A 42 -18.17 1.02 21.30
CA ILE A 42 -17.08 0.45 20.51
C ILE A 42 -15.85 1.03 21.16
N SER A 43 -14.95 0.18 21.67
CA SER A 43 -13.78 0.62 22.42
C SER A 43 -12.92 1.46 21.47
N SER A 44 -13.29 2.73 21.33
CA SER A 44 -12.66 3.67 20.44
C SER A 44 -11.42 4.03 21.21
N LEU A 45 -10.32 3.37 20.89
CA LEU A 45 -9.02 3.85 21.29
C LEU A 45 -8.97 5.28 20.75
N LYS A 46 -9.04 6.27 21.63
CA LYS A 46 -8.97 7.67 21.23
C LYS A 46 -7.55 7.91 20.75
N THR A 47 -7.30 7.63 19.48
CA THR A 47 -5.99 7.72 18.86
C THR A 47 -5.70 9.18 18.60
N THR A 48 -4.57 9.65 19.10
CA THR A 48 -4.10 11.00 18.77
C THR A 48 -3.59 11.02 17.33
N GLU A 49 -3.68 12.19 16.68
CA GLU A 49 -3.13 12.33 15.33
C GLU A 49 -1.63 12.03 15.28
N PHE A 50 -0.92 12.32 16.37
CA PHE A 50 0.49 11.96 16.56
C PHE A 50 0.73 10.44 16.47
N GLU A 51 0.02 9.65 17.27
CA GLU A 51 0.15 8.18 17.26
C GLU A 51 -0.19 7.59 15.89
N LEU A 52 -1.18 8.18 15.22
CA LEU A 52 -1.58 7.76 13.89
C LEU A 52 -0.50 8.05 12.84
N VAL A 53 0.04 9.27 12.83
CA VAL A 53 1.15 9.66 11.94
C VAL A 53 2.37 8.79 12.19
N GLN A 54 2.73 8.55 13.45
CA GLN A 54 3.84 7.67 13.81
C GLN A 54 3.61 6.24 13.30
N GLY A 55 2.39 5.70 13.50
CA GLY A 55 2.03 4.38 13.00
C GLY A 55 2.12 4.28 11.47
N ILE A 56 1.74 5.32 10.74
CA ILE A 56 1.88 5.41 9.28
C ILE A 56 3.37 5.40 8.88
N LEU A 57 4.20 6.21 9.53
CA LEU A 57 5.63 6.27 9.25
C LEU A 57 6.32 4.91 9.46
N HIS A 58 5.93 4.17 10.50
CA HIS A 58 6.44 2.81 10.75
C HIS A 58 6.08 1.83 9.63
N ILE A 59 4.83 1.80 9.16
CA ILE A 59 4.44 0.87 8.07
C ILE A 59 5.10 1.22 6.74
N LEU A 60 5.33 2.50 6.47
CA LEU A 60 6.04 2.94 5.27
C LEU A 60 7.52 2.53 5.31
N GLN A 61 8.12 2.41 6.49
CA GLN A 61 9.45 1.84 6.68
C GLN A 61 9.47 0.30 6.59
N GLY A 62 8.29 -0.34 6.58
CA GLY A 62 8.12 -1.79 6.48
C GLY A 62 7.91 -2.52 7.80
N ASN A 63 7.65 -1.79 8.90
CA ASN A 63 7.43 -2.34 10.23
C ASN A 63 5.94 -2.34 10.60
N SER A 64 5.49 -3.30 11.41
CA SER A 64 4.15 -3.21 12.03
C SER A 64 4.15 -2.21 13.18
N SER A 65 2.97 -1.70 13.54
CA SER A 65 2.79 -0.75 14.64
C SER A 65 1.61 -1.14 15.53
N ALA A 66 1.35 -0.35 16.58
CA ALA A 66 0.20 -0.58 17.45
C ALA A 66 -1.14 -0.55 16.68
N LEU A 67 -1.24 0.29 15.65
CA LEU A 67 -2.46 0.58 14.89
C LEU A 67 -2.56 -0.17 13.56
N PHE A 68 -1.42 -0.62 13.02
CA PHE A 68 -1.35 -1.19 11.68
C PHE A 68 -0.53 -2.49 11.70
N GLU A 69 -1.03 -3.50 11.00
CA GLU A 69 -0.42 -4.82 10.94
C GLU A 69 -0.34 -5.32 9.49
N TRP A 70 0.66 -6.17 9.23
CA TRP A 70 0.76 -6.87 7.96
C TRP A 70 -0.09 -8.13 7.98
N ASP A 71 -1.07 -8.21 7.09
CA ASP A 71 -1.89 -9.41 6.87
C ASP A 71 -1.15 -10.33 5.88
N GLU A 72 -0.55 -11.40 6.41
CA GLU A 72 0.18 -12.39 5.61
C GLU A 72 -0.72 -13.11 4.59
N MET A 73 -2.01 -13.30 4.90
CA MET A 73 -2.93 -14.03 4.01
C MET A 73 -3.40 -13.17 2.84
N ARG A 74 -3.58 -11.87 3.08
CA ARG A 74 -4.01 -10.91 2.06
C ARG A 74 -2.87 -10.14 1.41
N HIS A 75 -1.63 -10.37 1.86
CA HIS A 75 -0.42 -9.66 1.43
C HIS A 75 -0.60 -8.14 1.40
N ARG A 76 -1.14 -7.58 2.47
CA ARG A 76 -1.36 -6.13 2.58
C ARG A 76 -1.30 -5.65 4.01
N PHE A 77 -0.98 -4.38 4.20
CA PHE A 77 -1.17 -3.73 5.49
C PHE A 77 -2.65 -3.45 5.75
N CYS A 78 -3.07 -3.68 6.99
CA CYS A 78 -4.42 -3.44 7.47
C CYS A 78 -4.38 -2.51 8.70
N ALA A 79 -5.34 -1.59 8.76
CA ALA A 79 -5.63 -0.85 9.98
C ALA A 79 -6.42 -1.73 10.95
N LYS A 80 -6.08 -1.67 12.24
CA LYS A 80 -6.87 -2.32 13.28
C LYS A 80 -8.25 -1.65 13.43
N VAL A 81 -9.20 -2.41 13.94
CA VAL A 81 -10.58 -1.93 14.12
C VAL A 81 -10.62 -0.87 15.23
N GLY A 82 -11.44 0.17 15.03
CA GLY A 82 -11.72 1.16 16.07
C GLY A 82 -10.80 2.38 16.11
N ILE A 83 -9.95 2.59 15.09
CA ILE A 83 -9.19 3.84 14.95
C ILE A 83 -10.17 5.00 14.74
N TYR A 84 -10.07 6.02 15.60
CA TYR A 84 -10.90 7.21 15.56
C TYR A 84 -10.08 8.45 15.93
N VAL A 85 -10.24 9.52 15.15
CA VAL A 85 -9.63 10.83 15.38
C VAL A 85 -10.73 11.87 15.52
N ALA A 86 -10.69 12.68 16.59
CA ALA A 86 -11.82 13.52 17.00
C ALA A 86 -12.26 14.58 15.97
N HIS A 87 -11.39 14.99 15.06
CA HIS A 87 -11.64 16.07 14.11
C HIS A 87 -11.85 15.58 12.66
N LEU A 88 -11.90 14.26 12.42
CA LEU A 88 -12.12 13.69 11.09
C LEU A 88 -13.33 12.76 11.08
N SER A 89 -14.07 12.80 9.97
CA SER A 89 -15.09 11.79 9.69
C SER A 89 -14.43 10.42 9.47
N LEU A 90 -15.14 9.34 9.78
CA LEU A 90 -14.65 7.97 9.56
C LEU A 90 -14.31 7.71 8.07
N THR A 91 -15.09 8.28 7.15
CA THR A 91 -14.85 8.15 5.70
C THR A 91 -13.59 8.88 5.29
N SER A 92 -13.43 10.15 5.65
CA SER A 92 -12.23 10.93 5.31
C SER A 92 -10.97 10.32 5.91
N LEU A 93 -11.04 9.85 7.16
CA LEU A 93 -9.93 9.15 7.80
C LEU A 93 -9.57 7.88 7.02
N ARG A 94 -10.57 7.08 6.66
CA ARG A 94 -10.36 5.84 5.90
C ARG A 94 -9.73 6.12 4.53
N ASP A 95 -10.17 7.14 3.82
CA ASP A 95 -9.63 7.47 2.50
C ASP A 95 -8.15 7.87 2.57
N VAL A 96 -7.80 8.72 3.53
CA VAL A 96 -6.40 9.11 3.79
C VAL A 96 -5.56 7.89 4.19
N LEU A 97 -6.07 7.05 5.10
CA LEU A 97 -5.35 5.85 5.54
C LEU A 97 -5.18 4.83 4.42
N ASN A 98 -6.17 4.65 3.55
CA ASN A 98 -6.10 3.70 2.44
C ASN A 98 -4.92 4.01 1.52
N GLN A 99 -4.64 5.29 1.24
CA GLN A 99 -3.49 5.68 0.43
C GLN A 99 -2.17 5.23 1.08
N PHE A 100 -1.98 5.50 2.37
CA PHE A 100 -0.76 5.09 3.06
C PHE A 100 -0.65 3.58 3.25
N LEU A 101 -1.75 2.89 3.52
CA LEU A 101 -1.81 1.42 3.60
C LEU A 101 -1.43 0.79 2.26
N TYR A 102 -1.95 1.33 1.17
CA TYR A 102 -1.62 0.89 -0.19
C TYR A 102 -0.14 1.12 -0.48
N THR A 103 0.38 2.32 -0.22
CA THR A 103 1.80 2.65 -0.38
C THR A 103 2.71 1.71 0.42
N ALA A 104 2.41 1.50 1.70
CA ALA A 104 3.17 0.58 2.56
C ALA A 104 3.13 -0.86 2.02
N THR A 105 1.96 -1.27 1.50
CA THR A 105 1.79 -2.58 0.86
C THR A 105 2.68 -2.70 -0.38
N CYS A 106 2.72 -1.69 -1.24
CA CYS A 106 3.62 -1.66 -2.39
C CYS A 106 5.09 -1.85 -1.97
N LEU A 107 5.56 -1.07 -0.99
CA LEU A 107 6.93 -1.16 -0.49
C LEU A 107 7.25 -2.54 0.12
N ARG A 108 6.28 -3.21 0.76
CA ARG A 108 6.46 -4.54 1.31
C ARG A 108 6.50 -5.62 0.23
N LEU A 109 5.61 -5.54 -0.76
CA LEU A 109 5.57 -6.47 -1.89
C LEU A 109 6.87 -6.43 -2.71
N ILE A 110 7.41 -5.24 -2.97
CA ILE A 110 8.73 -5.09 -3.62
C ILE A 110 9.81 -5.83 -2.82
N GLY A 111 9.83 -5.65 -1.50
CA GLY A 111 10.77 -6.35 -0.61
C GLY A 111 10.65 -7.87 -0.71
N ILE A 112 9.43 -8.41 -0.69
CA ILE A 112 9.18 -9.86 -0.82
C ILE A 112 9.71 -10.39 -2.16
N VAL A 113 9.49 -9.66 -3.26
CA VAL A 113 10.00 -10.05 -4.58
C VAL A 113 11.53 -10.03 -4.62
N ILE A 114 12.17 -8.99 -4.09
CA ILE A 114 13.64 -8.89 -4.03
C ILE A 114 14.23 -10.05 -3.22
N GLU A 115 13.71 -10.30 -2.02
CA GLU A 115 14.16 -11.41 -1.18
C GLU A 115 14.03 -12.76 -1.90
N ARG A 116 12.97 -12.93 -2.70
CA ARG A 116 12.77 -14.14 -3.50
C ARG A 116 13.85 -14.28 -4.58
N ILE A 117 14.23 -13.18 -5.24
CA ILE A 117 15.30 -13.17 -6.25
C ILE A 117 16.63 -13.53 -5.59
N GLU A 118 16.93 -12.95 -4.43
CA GLU A 118 18.17 -13.22 -3.70
C GLU A 118 18.28 -14.68 -3.24
N ARG A 119 17.18 -15.28 -2.76
CA ARG A 119 17.14 -16.70 -2.36
C ARG A 119 17.34 -17.68 -3.52
N SER A 120 17.04 -17.28 -4.76
CA SER A 120 17.07 -18.18 -5.92
C SER A 120 18.47 -18.62 -6.40
N GLY A 121 19.55 -18.19 -5.72
CA GLY A 121 20.92 -18.60 -6.04
C GLY A 121 21.53 -17.85 -7.25
N GLY A 122 22.79 -18.14 -7.57
CA GLY A 122 23.63 -17.38 -8.52
C GLY A 122 23.28 -17.49 -10.00
N SER A 123 22.17 -18.14 -10.37
CA SER A 123 21.89 -18.56 -11.74
C SER A 123 21.38 -17.46 -12.68
N PHE A 124 21.05 -16.26 -12.17
CA PHE A 124 20.45 -15.17 -12.94
C PHE A 124 21.12 -13.81 -12.65
N PRO A 125 22.31 -13.54 -13.22
CA PRO A 125 23.09 -12.33 -12.91
C PRO A 125 22.35 -11.03 -13.25
N THR A 126 21.66 -10.95 -14.39
CA THR A 126 20.88 -9.77 -14.80
C THR A 126 19.72 -9.49 -13.85
N MET A 127 19.00 -10.53 -13.44
CA MET A 127 17.89 -10.39 -12.48
C MET A 127 18.39 -9.95 -11.11
N ARG A 128 19.57 -10.44 -10.68
CA ARG A 128 20.21 -10.00 -9.44
C ARG A 128 20.63 -8.54 -9.51
N ALA A 129 21.22 -8.09 -10.61
CA ALA A 129 21.57 -6.70 -10.81
C ALA A 129 20.32 -5.79 -10.75
N PHE A 130 19.23 -6.22 -11.39
CA PHE A 130 17.93 -5.55 -11.28
C PHE A 130 17.43 -5.50 -9.84
N ALA A 131 17.45 -6.62 -9.11
CA ALA A 131 17.01 -6.68 -7.71
C ALA A 131 17.86 -5.77 -6.80
N SER A 132 19.17 -5.70 -7.02
CA SER A 132 20.05 -4.77 -6.31
C SER A 132 19.69 -3.30 -6.58
N ALA A 133 19.39 -2.94 -7.82
CA ALA A 133 18.92 -1.60 -8.17
C ALA A 133 17.55 -1.29 -7.52
N ALA A 134 16.59 -2.22 -7.60
CA ALA A 134 15.28 -2.08 -6.99
C ALA A 134 15.37 -1.96 -5.45
N SER A 135 16.29 -2.71 -4.83
CA SER A 135 16.57 -2.64 -3.39
C SER A 135 17.10 -1.26 -2.97
N ALA A 136 18.01 -0.68 -3.76
CA ALA A 136 18.50 0.67 -3.52
C ALA A 136 17.38 1.73 -3.62
N TRP A 137 16.48 1.61 -4.61
CA TRP A 137 15.32 2.48 -4.73
C TRP A 137 14.31 2.29 -3.60
N LEU A 138 14.02 1.05 -3.21
CA LEU A 138 13.16 0.73 -2.08
C LEU A 138 13.70 1.37 -0.79
N LYS A 139 15.02 1.25 -0.56
CA LYS A 139 15.69 1.89 0.58
C LYS A 139 15.52 3.40 0.54
N LYS A 140 15.78 4.03 -0.62
CA LYS A 140 15.60 5.48 -0.79
C LYS A 140 14.17 5.93 -0.47
N LEU A 141 13.15 5.17 -0.88
CA LEU A 141 11.75 5.48 -0.55
C LEU A 141 11.46 5.36 0.95
N ARG A 142 11.96 4.30 1.61
CA ARG A 142 11.82 4.13 3.06
C ARG A 142 12.55 5.21 3.86
N ASP A 143 13.72 5.65 3.37
CA ASP A 143 14.50 6.72 3.99
C ASP A 143 13.75 8.06 3.97
N ILE A 144 12.86 8.31 3.00
CA ILE A 144 12.00 9.51 3.00
C ILE A 144 11.07 9.49 4.23
N ALA A 145 10.41 8.36 4.50
CA ALA A 145 9.54 8.21 5.69
C ALA A 145 10.36 8.33 6.99
N LEU A 146 11.52 7.68 7.06
CA LEU A 146 12.42 7.78 8.22
C LEU A 146 12.85 9.23 8.48
N ASN A 147 13.19 9.99 7.43
CA ASN A 147 13.58 11.39 7.56
C ASN A 147 12.44 12.28 8.07
N VAL A 148 11.19 12.00 7.68
CA VAL A 148 10.02 12.70 8.22
C VAL A 148 9.84 12.36 9.70
N GLU A 149 10.01 11.11 10.10
CA GLU A 149 9.94 10.70 11.50
C GLU A 149 11.02 11.36 12.37
N VAL A 150 12.27 11.38 11.90
CA VAL A 150 13.38 12.05 12.59
C VAL A 150 13.11 13.54 12.77
N LYS A 151 12.56 14.21 11.75
CA LYS A 151 12.16 15.63 11.84
C LYS A 151 11.04 15.84 12.87
N MET A 152 10.10 14.91 12.95
CA MET A 152 9.01 14.93 13.93
C MET A 152 9.57 14.85 15.36
N CYS A 153 10.47 13.90 15.62
CA CYS A 153 11.11 13.71 16.93
C CYS A 153 12.01 14.90 17.36
N ASN A 154 12.66 15.57 16.41
CA ASN A 154 13.57 16.68 16.67
C ASN A 154 12.90 18.07 16.64
N SER A 155 11.61 18.13 16.31
CA SER A 155 10.89 19.41 16.22
C SER A 155 10.62 20.00 17.61
N TYR A 156 10.61 21.34 17.71
CA TYR A 156 10.16 22.02 18.91
C TYR A 156 8.73 21.55 19.26
N PRO A 157 8.36 21.45 20.56
CA PRO A 157 7.06 20.92 21.02
C PRO A 157 5.80 21.65 20.49
N ARG A 158 5.97 22.66 19.63
CA ARG A 158 4.89 23.43 19.01
C ARG A 158 4.47 22.92 17.63
N THR A 159 5.29 22.12 16.94
CA THR A 159 4.94 21.57 15.62
C THR A 159 4.27 20.22 15.79
N VAL A 160 2.94 20.22 15.95
CA VAL A 160 2.17 18.99 16.01
C VAL A 160 2.12 18.37 14.60
N PRO A 161 2.57 17.12 14.41
CA PRO A 161 2.45 16.44 13.12
C PRO A 161 0.98 16.22 12.79
N THR A 162 0.62 16.47 11.52
CA THR A 162 -0.74 16.31 11.03
C THR A 162 -0.78 15.35 9.85
N LEU A 163 -1.90 14.66 9.67
CA LEU A 163 -2.15 13.79 8.51
C LEU A 163 -2.09 14.56 7.20
N LEU A 164 -2.57 15.81 7.19
CA LEU A 164 -2.49 16.67 6.02
C LEU A 164 -1.04 17.01 5.69
N GLY A 165 -0.26 17.42 6.69
CA GLY A 165 1.17 17.69 6.52
C GLY A 165 1.93 16.44 6.05
N LEU A 166 1.56 15.27 6.55
CA LEU A 166 2.12 13.98 6.14
C LEU A 166 1.79 13.66 4.67
N THR A 167 0.54 13.83 4.25
CA THR A 167 0.08 13.58 2.87
C THR A 167 0.85 14.42 1.87
N ASN A 168 1.06 15.70 2.18
CA ASN A 168 1.86 16.59 1.34
C ASN A 168 3.34 16.14 1.29
N SER A 169 3.92 15.84 2.46
CA SER A 169 5.34 15.47 2.59
C SER A 169 5.69 14.13 1.92
N LEU A 170 4.73 13.20 1.86
CA LEU A 170 4.93 11.83 1.38
C LEU A 170 4.25 11.54 0.05
N SER A 171 3.72 12.56 -0.62
CA SER A 171 3.08 12.42 -1.94
C SER A 171 3.99 11.77 -2.97
N SER A 172 5.26 12.21 -3.05
CA SER A 172 6.28 11.64 -3.94
C SER A 172 6.71 10.22 -3.56
N LEU A 173 6.68 9.89 -2.26
CA LEU A 173 6.92 8.52 -1.78
C LEU A 173 5.78 7.61 -2.24
N CYS A 174 4.52 8.05 -2.10
CA CYS A 174 3.35 7.25 -2.48
C CYS A 174 3.35 6.92 -3.97
N SER A 175 3.52 7.92 -4.84
CA SER A 175 3.59 7.68 -6.29
C SER A 175 4.84 6.88 -6.68
N GLY A 176 5.98 7.16 -6.06
CA GLY A 176 7.22 6.41 -6.29
C GLY A 176 7.12 4.94 -5.91
N ALA A 177 6.41 4.60 -4.83
CA ALA A 177 6.21 3.22 -4.38
C ALA A 177 5.33 2.43 -5.36
N GLU A 178 4.21 3.01 -5.82
CA GLU A 178 3.33 2.41 -6.81
C GLU A 178 4.07 2.19 -8.14
N PHE A 179 4.79 3.20 -8.60
CA PHE A 179 5.58 3.13 -9.83
C PHE A 179 6.66 2.05 -9.76
N LEU A 180 7.43 2.00 -8.66
CA LEU A 180 8.46 0.98 -8.47
C LEU A 180 7.86 -0.43 -8.42
N LEU A 181 6.72 -0.61 -7.75
CA LEU A 181 6.02 -1.89 -7.68
C LEU A 181 5.63 -2.36 -9.08
N GLN A 182 5.09 -1.44 -9.90
CA GLN A 182 4.69 -1.74 -11.26
C GLN A 182 5.88 -2.22 -12.11
N ILE A 183 7.01 -1.49 -12.07
CA ILE A 183 8.25 -1.90 -12.76
C ILE A 183 8.69 -3.29 -12.30
N VAL A 184 8.73 -3.53 -10.99
CA VAL A 184 9.18 -4.82 -10.43
C VAL A 184 8.30 -5.98 -10.90
N TYR A 185 6.97 -5.82 -10.90
CA TYR A 185 6.07 -6.89 -11.35
C TYR A 185 6.10 -7.13 -12.86
N GLU A 186 6.38 -6.10 -13.66
CA GLU A 186 6.48 -6.25 -15.11
C GLU A 186 7.82 -6.83 -15.55
N VAL A 187 8.91 -6.45 -14.88
CA VAL A 187 10.27 -6.90 -15.20
C VAL A 187 10.54 -8.31 -14.71
N VAL A 188 9.93 -8.73 -13.60
CA VAL A 188 10.13 -10.08 -13.06
C VAL A 188 9.27 -11.09 -13.83
N PRO A 189 9.87 -12.04 -14.58
CA PRO A 189 9.09 -12.97 -15.38
C PRO A 189 8.19 -13.85 -14.51
N LYS A 190 6.89 -13.91 -14.83
CA LYS A 190 5.94 -14.79 -14.12
C LYS A 190 6.38 -16.26 -14.15
N VAL A 191 6.94 -16.71 -15.28
CA VAL A 191 7.45 -18.07 -15.44
C VAL A 191 8.51 -18.39 -14.38
N TRP A 192 9.38 -17.43 -14.07
CA TRP A 192 10.38 -17.57 -13.01
C TRP A 192 9.75 -17.63 -11.60
N LEU A 193 8.64 -16.92 -11.37
CA LEU A 193 7.89 -16.98 -10.11
C LEU A 193 7.13 -18.30 -9.89
N TYR A 194 6.86 -19.10 -10.92
CA TYR A 194 6.15 -20.38 -10.76
C TYR A 194 7.07 -21.59 -10.95
N SER A 195 8.09 -21.45 -11.79
CA SER A 195 9.07 -22.50 -12.07
C SER A 195 10.45 -21.89 -12.40
N PRO A 196 11.29 -21.61 -11.39
CA PRO A 196 12.61 -21.01 -11.61
C PRO A 196 13.56 -21.91 -12.41
N HIS A 197 13.25 -23.21 -12.56
CA HIS A 197 14.04 -24.16 -13.34
C HIS A 197 13.58 -24.29 -14.80
N SER A 198 12.47 -23.65 -15.20
CA SER A 198 11.97 -23.75 -16.58
C SER A 198 12.50 -22.68 -17.53
N ALA A 199 13.29 -21.72 -17.03
CA ALA A 199 13.85 -20.64 -17.84
C ALA A 199 15.37 -20.59 -17.72
N THR A 200 16.04 -20.38 -18.84
CA THR A 200 17.49 -20.17 -18.88
C THR A 200 17.85 -18.76 -18.43
N ALA A 201 19.10 -18.57 -18.01
CA ALA A 201 19.62 -17.26 -17.63
C ALA A 201 19.52 -16.23 -18.78
N ALA A 202 19.69 -16.69 -20.02
CA ALA A 202 19.61 -15.85 -21.22
C ALA A 202 18.18 -15.37 -21.49
N GLU A 203 17.18 -16.26 -21.42
CA GLU A 203 15.77 -15.89 -21.61
C GLU A 203 15.31 -14.88 -20.57
N VAL A 204 15.68 -15.10 -19.31
CA VAL A 204 15.41 -14.16 -18.23
C VAL A 204 16.08 -12.81 -18.49
N ALA A 205 17.34 -12.79 -18.91
CA ALA A 205 18.06 -11.55 -19.18
C ALA A 205 17.40 -10.76 -20.32
N VAL A 206 17.04 -11.42 -21.42
CA VAL A 206 16.33 -10.78 -22.54
C VAL A 206 14.99 -10.21 -22.06
N HIS A 207 14.21 -10.97 -21.29
CA HIS A 207 12.94 -10.49 -20.76
C HIS A 207 13.10 -9.24 -19.89
N VAL A 208 14.05 -9.25 -18.96
CA VAL A 208 14.33 -8.12 -18.05
C VAL A 208 14.75 -6.89 -18.84
N LEU A 209 15.70 -7.03 -19.77
CA LEU A 209 16.23 -5.91 -20.55
C LEU A 209 15.20 -5.34 -21.53
N ASP A 210 14.40 -6.18 -22.18
CA ASP A 210 13.34 -5.76 -23.10
C ASP A 210 12.25 -4.95 -22.38
N HIS A 211 11.81 -5.41 -21.19
CA HIS A 211 10.84 -4.67 -20.39
C HIS A 211 11.41 -3.34 -19.89
N LEU A 212 12.64 -3.32 -19.39
CA LEU A 212 13.29 -2.07 -18.96
C LEU A 212 13.43 -1.07 -20.11
N TYR A 213 13.83 -1.54 -21.28
CA TYR A 213 13.96 -0.69 -22.46
C TYR A 213 12.62 -0.12 -22.91
N LYS A 214 11.56 -0.95 -22.96
CA LYS A 214 10.20 -0.49 -23.27
C LYS A 214 9.72 0.56 -22.28
N ARG A 215 9.95 0.34 -20.98
CA ARG A 215 9.54 1.28 -19.94
C ARG A 215 10.29 2.59 -19.97
N LEU A 216 11.59 2.53 -20.28
CA LEU A 216 12.37 3.73 -20.54
C LEU A 216 11.81 4.50 -21.74
N ASN A 217 11.48 3.82 -22.83
CA ASN A 217 10.91 4.44 -24.02
C ASN A 217 9.54 5.08 -23.74
N GLU A 218 8.65 4.42 -23.00
CA GLU A 218 7.37 5.01 -22.56
C GLU A 218 7.58 6.29 -21.74
N ALA A 219 8.50 6.26 -20.78
CA ALA A 219 8.83 7.42 -19.96
C ALA A 219 9.44 8.57 -20.79
N CYS A 220 10.34 8.26 -21.74
CA CYS A 220 10.99 9.26 -22.59
C CYS A 220 10.05 9.82 -23.68
N LEU A 221 9.16 9.00 -24.25
CA LEU A 221 8.19 9.44 -25.26
C LEU A 221 7.11 10.36 -24.68
N MET A 222 6.73 10.16 -23.41
CA MET A 222 5.85 11.10 -22.71
C MET A 222 6.50 12.47 -22.46
N GLN A 223 7.80 12.61 -22.67
CA GLN A 223 8.57 13.82 -22.36
C GLN A 223 8.99 14.63 -23.60
N GLY A 224 8.68 14.17 -24.81
CA GLY A 224 8.95 14.87 -26.07
C GLY A 224 8.10 16.12 -26.34
N GLY A 225 7.61 16.79 -25.30
CA GLY A 225 6.72 17.96 -25.40
C GLY A 225 7.07 19.16 -24.51
N GLU A 226 7.71 18.99 -23.36
CA GLU A 226 8.12 20.11 -22.50
C GLU A 226 9.43 19.80 -21.74
N GLU A 227 10.53 20.30 -22.28
CA GLU A 227 11.92 20.03 -21.87
C GLU A 227 12.36 20.78 -20.58
N GLU A 228 11.48 21.57 -19.95
CA GLU A 228 11.85 22.46 -18.82
C GLU A 228 11.74 21.80 -17.42
N ALA A 229 11.16 20.60 -17.29
CA ALA A 229 10.88 20.02 -15.96
C ALA A 229 12.09 19.34 -15.29
N TYR A 230 13.20 19.08 -16.00
CA TYR A 230 14.34 18.34 -15.44
C TYR A 230 15.25 19.15 -14.50
N LYS A 231 15.01 20.45 -14.31
CA LYS A 231 15.77 21.28 -13.35
C LYS A 231 15.23 21.25 -11.91
N MET A 232 14.14 20.54 -11.62
CA MET A 232 13.51 20.56 -10.28
C MET A 232 13.52 19.22 -9.52
N LEU A 233 14.32 18.23 -9.93
CA LEU A 233 14.40 16.93 -9.22
C LEU A 233 15.82 16.47 -8.86
N LEU A 234 16.80 17.36 -8.91
CA LEU A 234 18.15 17.14 -8.34
C LEU A 234 18.37 18.04 -7.12
#